data_AF-A0A938A0I3-F1
#
_entry.id   AF-A0A938A0I3-F1
#
_cell.length_a   1.000
_cell.length_b   1.000
_cell.length_c   1.000
_cell.angle_alpha   90.00
_cell.angle_beta   90.00
_cell.angle_gamma   90.00
#
_symmetry.space_group_name_H-M   'P 1'
#
loop_
_entity.id
_entity.type
_entity.pdbx_description
1 polymer ?
#
loop_
_entity_poly.entity_id
_entity_poly.type
_entity_poly.pdbx_seq_one_letter_code
_entity_poly.pdbx_strand_id
1 'polypeptide(L)'
;MDAALRRLSPLSSAIGSLAVLAALLAVMGWLPGKSVIIFVVIVAGMLALRQPVVLILAVIAAYAHVFFTPKTNSSVEFLIQDIWFVVNREVLLSIPMFIVAGAIMTRGAIARRLIDVMVELTAPIPGGLGVAAVLACGIFAAISGSSIVTMLAIGAIMYPAMIQAGYNKPFALGIIMSAGTLGIMIPPSIPLILFGVMTEVSITDLFKAGIGPGFLLVAVFAIYSYAVNRRMATRAWSFSALGTAFRRGIWALLLPVILLGGIYSGYFSPTEAAAVSVLYAVIVETFIHRELKLKDYGAVLFETVQLLGTLLPLLAFAASLNTILDYEGIAESWVKFATGALDNKFLMMLGINLLLLVVGCLMDAGSA
;
A
#
# COMPACT_ATOMS: atom_id res chain seq x y z
N MET A 1 14.54 24.66 -5.83
CA MET A 1 14.60 23.43 -5.01
C MET A 1 14.51 22.16 -5.87
N ASP A 2 13.98 22.22 -7.09
CA ASP A 2 13.89 21.09 -8.03
C ASP A 2 15.20 20.64 -8.72
N ALA A 3 16.20 21.51 -8.85
CA ALA A 3 17.44 21.16 -9.58
C ALA A 3 18.47 20.40 -8.71
N ALA A 4 18.45 20.60 -7.39
CA ALA A 4 19.41 19.97 -6.47
C ALA A 4 18.96 18.57 -6.01
N LEU A 5 17.65 18.33 -5.89
CA LEU A 5 17.09 17.02 -5.53
C LEU A 5 17.19 16.00 -6.68
N ARG A 6 17.19 16.45 -7.95
CA ARG A 6 17.44 15.59 -9.12
C ARG A 6 18.88 15.10 -9.25
N ARG A 7 19.85 15.73 -8.57
CA ARG A 7 21.28 15.39 -8.66
C ARG A 7 21.78 14.44 -7.56
N LEU A 8 21.03 14.28 -6.47
CA LEU A 8 21.42 13.43 -5.34
C LEU A 8 20.73 12.05 -5.34
N SER A 9 19.65 11.85 -6.10
CA SER A 9 18.97 10.56 -6.23
C SER A 9 19.76 9.45 -6.93
N PRO A 10 20.74 9.71 -7.83
CA PRO A 10 21.48 8.62 -8.46
C PRO A 10 22.59 8.02 -7.61
N LEU A 11 23.16 8.75 -6.65
CA LEU A 11 24.34 8.28 -5.92
C LEU A 11 23.97 7.41 -4.71
N SER A 12 22.89 7.71 -3.99
CA SER A 12 22.45 6.88 -2.85
C SER A 12 21.82 5.55 -3.28
N SER A 13 21.12 5.53 -4.42
CA SER A 13 20.54 4.31 -5.00
C SER A 13 21.57 3.39 -5.66
N ALA A 14 22.68 3.94 -6.16
CA ALA A 14 23.82 3.17 -6.68
C ALA A 14 24.57 2.42 -5.57
N ILE A 15 24.72 3.04 -4.39
CA ILE A 15 25.41 2.43 -3.24
C ILE A 15 24.56 1.29 -2.64
N GLY A 16 23.24 1.45 -2.56
CA GLY A 16 22.33 0.38 -2.12
C GLY A 16 22.29 -0.81 -3.07
N SER A 17 22.29 -0.56 -4.38
CA SER A 17 22.32 -1.63 -5.40
C SER A 17 23.67 -2.34 -5.49
N LEU A 18 24.78 -1.65 -5.25
CA LEU A 18 26.12 -2.26 -5.14
C LEU A 18 26.29 -3.10 -3.87
N ALA A 19 25.70 -2.69 -2.74
CA ALA A 19 25.75 -3.45 -1.49
C ALA A 19 24.93 -4.76 -1.56
N VAL A 20 23.76 -4.72 -2.21
CA VAL A 20 22.96 -5.92 -2.49
C VAL A 20 23.65 -6.82 -3.51
N LEU A 21 24.28 -6.24 -4.55
CA LEU A 21 25.09 -6.98 -5.52
C LEU A 21 26.29 -7.68 -4.87
N ALA A 22 26.99 -7.02 -3.94
CA ALA A 22 28.11 -7.60 -3.20
C ALA A 22 27.66 -8.70 -2.21
N ALA A 23 26.51 -8.52 -1.55
CA ALA A 23 25.92 -9.53 -0.67
C ALA A 23 25.46 -10.77 -1.47
N LEU A 24 24.88 -10.57 -2.66
CA LEU A 24 24.50 -11.66 -3.55
C LEU A 24 25.73 -12.34 -4.16
N LEU A 25 26.77 -11.60 -4.57
CA LEU A 25 28.04 -12.17 -5.05
C LEU A 25 28.79 -12.99 -3.98
N ALA A 26 28.68 -12.61 -2.71
CA ALA A 26 29.23 -13.39 -1.59
C ALA A 26 28.45 -14.69 -1.35
N VAL A 27 27.15 -14.71 -1.64
CA VAL A 27 26.30 -15.92 -1.63
C VAL A 27 26.50 -16.77 -2.90
N MET A 28 26.91 -16.16 -4.02
CA MET A 28 27.17 -16.81 -5.33
C MET A 28 28.41 -17.73 -5.35
N GLY A 29 29.22 -17.77 -4.29
CA GLY A 29 30.37 -18.67 -4.20
C GLY A 29 30.04 -20.16 -4.00
N TRP A 30 28.74 -20.52 -3.85
CA TRP A 30 28.37 -21.81 -3.23
C TRP A 30 27.36 -22.70 -3.97
N LEU A 31 27.03 -22.47 -5.26
CA LEU A 31 26.03 -23.31 -5.98
C LEU A 31 26.40 -23.62 -7.46
N PRO A 32 26.14 -24.84 -7.97
CA PRO A 32 26.51 -25.28 -9.31
C PRO A 32 25.41 -25.00 -10.36
N GLY A 33 25.75 -24.39 -11.50
CA GLY A 33 24.88 -24.31 -12.68
C GLY A 33 25.06 -23.04 -13.52
N LYS A 34 25.56 -23.15 -14.76
CA LYS A 34 25.80 -21.99 -15.65
C LYS A 34 24.53 -21.18 -15.96
N SER A 35 23.35 -21.80 -15.93
CA SER A 35 22.05 -21.15 -16.10
C SER A 35 21.68 -20.24 -14.93
N VAL A 36 22.05 -20.58 -13.70
CA VAL A 36 21.81 -19.75 -12.51
C VAL A 36 22.72 -18.52 -12.52
N ILE A 37 23.96 -18.68 -12.99
CA ILE A 37 24.91 -17.56 -13.10
C ILE A 37 24.43 -16.54 -14.14
N ILE A 38 23.98 -16.99 -15.31
CA ILE A 38 23.43 -16.12 -16.37
C ILE A 38 22.17 -15.39 -15.86
N PHE A 39 21.30 -16.10 -15.13
CA PHE A 39 20.10 -15.53 -14.52
C PHE A 39 20.44 -14.37 -13.56
N VAL A 40 21.34 -14.61 -12.61
CA VAL A 40 21.70 -13.57 -11.62
C VAL A 40 22.40 -12.39 -12.28
N VAL A 41 23.22 -12.61 -13.31
CA VAL A 41 23.88 -11.54 -14.07
C VAL A 41 22.87 -10.68 -14.84
N ILE A 42 21.84 -11.29 -15.44
CA ILE A 42 20.76 -10.56 -16.13
C ILE A 42 19.99 -9.68 -15.13
N VAL A 43 19.58 -10.25 -13.99
CA VAL A 43 18.85 -9.51 -12.95
C VAL A 43 19.70 -8.37 -12.38
N ALA A 44 20.96 -8.64 -12.04
CA ALA A 44 21.91 -7.64 -11.57
C ALA A 44 22.13 -6.52 -12.61
N GLY A 45 22.24 -6.88 -13.89
CA GLY A 45 22.37 -5.92 -14.99
C GLY A 45 21.14 -5.03 -15.12
N MET A 46 19.94 -5.59 -15.04
CA MET A 46 18.69 -4.81 -15.13
C MET A 46 18.48 -3.90 -13.92
N LEU A 47 18.86 -4.36 -12.72
CA LEU A 47 18.88 -3.53 -11.51
C LEU A 47 19.90 -2.39 -11.63
N ALA A 48 21.11 -2.65 -12.14
CA ALA A 48 22.13 -1.63 -12.39
C ALA A 48 21.66 -0.59 -13.43
N LEU A 49 20.92 -1.04 -14.45
CA LEU A 49 20.27 -0.19 -15.46
C LEU A 49 18.98 0.49 -14.97
N ARG A 50 18.58 0.27 -13.71
CA ARG A 50 17.37 0.85 -13.08
C ARG A 50 16.09 0.62 -13.89
N GLN A 51 15.97 -0.58 -14.45
CA GLN A 51 14.76 -0.95 -15.16
C GLN A 51 13.57 -1.08 -14.18
N PRO A 52 12.33 -0.83 -14.62
CA PRO A 52 11.14 -1.03 -13.79
C PRO A 52 11.06 -2.48 -13.29
N VAL A 53 10.68 -2.66 -12.02
CA VAL A 53 10.58 -3.99 -11.37
C VAL A 53 9.70 -4.95 -12.17
N VAL A 54 8.61 -4.45 -12.76
CA VAL A 54 7.72 -5.22 -13.65
C VAL A 54 8.49 -5.86 -14.80
N LEU A 55 9.41 -5.11 -15.43
CA LEU A 55 10.21 -5.62 -16.55
C LEU A 55 11.21 -6.67 -16.07
N ILE A 56 11.80 -6.46 -14.88
CA ILE A 56 12.70 -7.42 -14.26
C ILE A 56 11.97 -8.74 -13.99
N LEU A 57 10.77 -8.68 -13.39
CA LEU A 57 9.93 -9.85 -13.14
C LEU A 57 9.50 -10.54 -14.43
N ALA A 58 9.13 -9.79 -15.48
CA ALA A 58 8.76 -10.35 -16.77
C ALA A 58 9.91 -11.16 -17.40
N VAL A 59 11.12 -10.61 -17.39
CA VAL A 59 12.31 -11.30 -17.93
C VAL A 59 12.68 -12.51 -17.07
N ILE A 60 12.56 -12.40 -15.75
CA ILE A 60 12.78 -13.52 -14.83
C ILE A 60 11.79 -14.66 -15.10
N ALA A 61 10.50 -14.35 -15.15
CA ALA A 61 9.45 -15.35 -15.39
C ALA A 61 9.62 -16.01 -16.78
N ALA A 62 9.91 -15.22 -17.82
CA ALA A 62 10.18 -15.75 -19.15
C ALA A 62 11.44 -16.64 -19.18
N TYR A 63 12.52 -16.24 -18.52
CA TYR A 63 13.72 -17.05 -18.41
C TYR A 63 13.46 -18.35 -17.64
N ALA A 64 12.72 -18.28 -16.54
CA ALA A 64 12.36 -19.43 -15.73
C ALA A 64 11.59 -20.47 -16.56
N HIS A 65 10.56 -20.03 -17.32
CA HIS A 65 9.79 -20.91 -18.20
C HIS A 65 10.60 -21.54 -19.34
N VAL A 66 11.59 -20.83 -19.88
CA VAL A 66 12.42 -21.36 -20.99
C VAL A 66 13.43 -22.41 -20.52
N PHE A 67 13.97 -22.27 -19.30
CA PHE A 67 15.12 -23.06 -18.86
C PHE A 67 14.80 -24.10 -17.78
N PHE A 68 13.74 -23.91 -16.99
CA PHE A 68 13.38 -24.80 -15.88
C PHE A 68 12.15 -25.67 -16.19
N THR A 69 11.22 -25.21 -17.04
CA THR A 69 10.06 -26.03 -17.45
C THR A 69 10.46 -27.17 -18.40
N PRO A 70 9.91 -28.40 -18.26
CA PRO A 70 10.19 -29.53 -19.14
C PRO A 70 9.93 -29.20 -20.62
N LYS A 71 10.87 -29.57 -21.51
CA LYS A 71 10.88 -29.24 -22.96
C LYS A 71 9.70 -29.78 -23.79
N THR A 72 8.74 -30.47 -23.17
CA THR A 72 7.69 -31.24 -23.85
C THR A 72 6.41 -30.47 -24.14
N ASN A 73 6.19 -29.28 -23.57
CA ASN A 73 5.04 -28.42 -23.87
C ASN A 73 5.50 -26.95 -23.99
N SER A 74 4.83 -26.17 -24.83
CA SER A 74 5.14 -24.77 -25.15
C SER A 74 5.36 -23.95 -23.87
N SER A 75 6.61 -23.66 -23.51
CA SER A 75 6.99 -22.94 -22.29
C SER A 75 6.31 -21.57 -22.14
N VAL A 76 5.97 -20.93 -23.26
CA VAL A 76 5.24 -19.66 -23.29
C VAL A 76 3.74 -19.84 -22.98
N GLU A 77 3.16 -20.99 -23.28
CA GLU A 77 1.74 -21.26 -23.05
C GLU A 77 1.42 -21.38 -21.55
N PHE A 78 2.31 -22.01 -20.78
CA PHE A 78 2.19 -22.05 -19.31
C PHE A 78 2.29 -20.66 -18.69
N LEU A 79 3.23 -19.83 -19.15
CA LEU A 79 3.30 -18.43 -18.72
C LEU A 79 1.98 -17.69 -18.98
N ILE A 80 1.37 -17.87 -20.16
CA ILE A 80 0.08 -17.25 -20.49
C ILE A 80 -1.04 -17.80 -19.60
N GLN A 81 -1.05 -19.10 -19.32
CA GLN A 81 -2.04 -19.74 -18.46
C GLN A 81 -1.93 -19.27 -17.00
N ASP A 82 -0.72 -19.17 -16.46
CA ASP A 82 -0.47 -18.65 -15.11
C ASP A 82 -0.97 -17.21 -14.98
N ILE A 83 -0.59 -16.36 -15.94
CA ILE A 83 -1.02 -14.96 -16.02
C ILE A 83 -2.56 -14.89 -16.08
N TRP A 84 -3.17 -15.71 -16.92
CA TRP A 84 -4.64 -15.76 -17.06
C TRP A 84 -5.31 -16.16 -15.75
N PHE A 85 -4.83 -17.23 -15.11
CA PHE A 85 -5.40 -17.73 -13.87
C PHE A 85 -5.37 -16.70 -12.73
N VAL A 86 -4.27 -15.94 -12.66
CA VAL A 86 -4.08 -14.91 -11.64
C VAL A 86 -4.96 -13.71 -11.91
N VAL A 87 -4.95 -13.19 -13.15
CA VAL A 87 -5.75 -12.01 -13.51
C VAL A 87 -7.26 -12.30 -13.46
N ASN A 88 -7.67 -13.56 -13.66
CA ASN A 88 -9.07 -13.99 -13.61
C ASN A 88 -9.57 -14.29 -12.18
N ARG A 89 -8.85 -13.89 -11.13
CA ARG A 89 -9.34 -14.00 -9.74
C ARG A 89 -10.31 -12.85 -9.44
N GLU A 90 -11.57 -13.19 -9.15
CA GLU A 90 -12.63 -12.21 -8.86
C GLU A 90 -12.26 -11.21 -7.76
N VAL A 91 -11.48 -11.63 -6.77
CA VAL A 91 -11.09 -10.76 -5.66
C VAL A 91 -10.15 -9.63 -6.09
N LEU A 92 -9.39 -9.80 -7.19
CA LEU A 92 -8.57 -8.72 -7.73
C LEU A 92 -9.40 -7.57 -8.28
N LEU A 93 -10.70 -7.77 -8.61
CA LEU A 93 -11.61 -6.69 -9.00
C LEU A 93 -11.86 -5.68 -7.87
N SER A 94 -11.67 -6.09 -6.61
CA SER A 94 -11.79 -5.18 -5.47
C SER A 94 -10.73 -4.08 -5.47
N ILE A 95 -9.51 -4.38 -5.94
CA ILE A 95 -8.38 -3.44 -5.98
C ILE A 95 -8.64 -2.23 -6.89
N PRO A 96 -8.96 -2.36 -8.19
CA PRO A 96 -9.26 -1.22 -9.04
C PRO A 96 -10.46 -0.44 -8.51
N MET A 97 -11.48 -1.10 -7.96
CA MET A 97 -12.65 -0.43 -7.39
C MET A 97 -12.28 0.40 -6.15
N PHE A 98 -11.46 -0.11 -5.22
CA PHE A 98 -10.99 0.68 -4.08
C PHE A 98 -10.08 1.85 -4.51
N ILE A 99 -9.24 1.67 -5.53
CA ILE A 99 -8.43 2.75 -6.10
C ILE A 99 -9.33 3.83 -6.71
N VAL A 100 -10.33 3.45 -7.52
CA VAL A 100 -11.32 4.39 -8.11
C VAL A 100 -12.05 5.13 -7.00
N ALA A 101 -12.56 4.41 -6.00
CA ALA A 101 -13.29 5.00 -4.88
C ALA A 101 -12.42 6.03 -4.14
N GLY A 102 -11.19 5.66 -3.80
CA GLY A 102 -10.22 6.57 -3.17
C GLY A 102 -9.91 7.80 -4.03
N ALA A 103 -9.73 7.63 -5.34
CA ALA A 103 -9.47 8.73 -6.28
C ALA A 103 -10.67 9.69 -6.39
N ILE A 104 -11.91 9.17 -6.45
CA ILE A 104 -13.15 9.98 -6.41
C ILE A 104 -13.18 10.81 -5.13
N MET A 105 -12.95 10.20 -3.97
CA MET A 105 -13.02 10.87 -2.68
C MET A 105 -11.92 11.91 -2.47
N THR A 106 -10.75 11.67 -3.07
CA THR A 106 -9.61 12.58 -3.06
C THR A 106 -9.89 13.84 -3.86
N ARG A 107 -10.53 13.70 -5.03
CA ARG A 107 -10.89 14.83 -5.90
C ARG A 107 -12.17 15.55 -5.45
N GLY A 108 -13.07 14.83 -4.80
CA GLY A 108 -14.30 15.36 -4.21
C GLY A 108 -14.08 16.02 -2.85
N ALA A 109 -15.13 16.07 -2.04
CA ALA A 109 -15.11 16.70 -0.72
C ALA A 109 -15.20 15.74 0.47
N ILE A 110 -15.37 14.43 0.26
CA ILE A 110 -15.35 13.42 1.33
C ILE A 110 -14.08 13.56 2.18
N ALA A 111 -12.89 13.57 1.56
CA ALA A 111 -11.62 13.67 2.31
C ALA A 111 -11.56 14.95 3.15
N ARG A 112 -11.92 16.09 2.56
CA ARG A 112 -11.92 17.40 3.23
C ARG A 112 -12.91 17.44 4.40
N ARG A 113 -14.14 16.98 4.19
CA ARG A 113 -15.17 16.94 5.24
C ARG A 113 -14.77 16.02 6.39
N LEU A 114 -14.07 14.92 6.10
CA LEU A 114 -13.57 14.00 7.11
C LEU A 114 -12.47 14.65 7.95
N ILE A 115 -11.55 15.35 7.28
CA ILE A 115 -10.53 16.18 7.94
C ILE A 115 -11.19 17.22 8.84
N ASP A 116 -12.19 17.97 8.36
CA ASP A 116 -12.86 19.02 9.13
C ASP A 116 -13.44 18.48 10.46
N VAL A 117 -14.03 17.28 10.44
CA VAL A 117 -14.50 16.61 11.66
C VAL A 117 -13.34 16.32 12.61
N MET A 118 -12.23 15.75 12.09
CA MET A 118 -11.08 15.42 12.92
C MET A 118 -10.41 16.66 13.51
N VAL A 119 -10.36 17.77 12.76
CA VAL A 119 -9.82 19.05 13.22
C VAL A 119 -10.68 19.62 14.36
N GLU A 120 -12.01 19.67 14.19
CA GLU A 120 -12.89 20.17 15.25
C GLU A 120 -12.91 19.23 16.48
N LEU A 121 -12.78 17.92 16.28
CA LEU A 121 -12.70 16.94 17.37
C LEU A 121 -11.43 17.12 18.21
N THR A 122 -10.30 17.40 17.56
CA THR A 122 -8.98 17.54 18.20
C THR A 122 -8.61 18.98 18.56
N ALA A 123 -9.50 19.95 18.31
CA ALA A 123 -9.31 21.37 18.62
C ALA A 123 -8.72 21.68 20.03
N PRO A 124 -9.18 21.06 21.13
CA PRO A 124 -8.67 21.37 22.47
C PRO A 124 -7.31 20.74 22.77
N ILE A 125 -6.82 19.87 21.91
CA ILE A 125 -5.55 19.17 22.10
C ILE A 125 -4.40 20.10 21.67
N PRO A 126 -3.36 20.30 22.49
CA PRO A 126 -2.12 20.97 22.09
C PRO A 126 -1.51 20.34 20.85
N GLY A 127 -1.40 21.11 19.78
CA GLY A 127 -0.98 20.57 18.48
C GLY A 127 -2.00 19.59 17.87
N GLY A 128 -3.28 19.81 18.13
CA GLY A 128 -4.40 18.97 17.68
C GLY A 128 -4.46 18.75 16.17
N LEU A 129 -3.99 19.70 15.36
CA LEU A 129 -3.97 19.57 13.90
C LEU A 129 -3.12 18.38 13.42
N GLY A 130 -2.00 18.08 14.08
CA GLY A 130 -1.19 16.89 13.78
C GLY A 130 -1.91 15.59 14.19
N VAL A 131 -2.62 15.61 15.32
CA VAL A 131 -3.47 14.48 15.74
C VAL A 131 -4.63 14.28 14.76
N ALA A 132 -5.25 15.36 14.30
CA ALA A 132 -6.30 15.35 13.28
C ALA A 132 -5.79 14.71 11.99
N ALA A 133 -4.55 14.99 11.57
CA ALA A 133 -3.96 14.40 10.37
C ALA A 133 -3.84 12.88 10.53
N VAL A 134 -3.37 12.39 11.68
CA VAL A 134 -3.27 10.96 11.97
C VAL A 134 -4.64 10.29 11.97
N LEU A 135 -5.63 10.87 12.65
CA LEU A 135 -6.99 10.32 12.70
C LEU A 135 -7.66 10.34 11.34
N ALA A 136 -7.51 11.42 10.57
CA ALA A 136 -8.04 11.53 9.23
C ALA A 136 -7.39 10.50 8.29
N CYS A 137 -6.07 10.31 8.36
CA CYS A 137 -5.38 9.23 7.67
C CYS A 137 -5.91 7.86 8.09
N GLY A 138 -6.13 7.62 9.39
CA GLY A 138 -6.62 6.33 9.87
C GLY A 138 -8.03 5.98 9.37
N ILE A 139 -8.94 6.95 9.38
CA ILE A 139 -10.30 6.73 8.88
C ILE A 139 -10.32 6.65 7.35
N PHE A 140 -9.54 7.47 6.65
CA PHE A 140 -9.46 7.43 5.19
C PHE A 140 -8.72 6.18 4.68
N ALA A 141 -7.79 5.65 5.46
CA ALA A 141 -7.15 4.36 5.22
C ALA A 141 -8.20 3.24 5.19
N ALA A 142 -9.17 3.27 6.11
CA ALA A 142 -10.31 2.34 6.16
C ALA A 142 -11.31 2.47 4.99
N ILE A 143 -10.96 3.23 3.96
CA ILE A 143 -11.75 3.41 2.75
C ILE A 143 -10.90 3.14 1.50
N SER A 144 -9.72 3.75 1.43
CA SER A 144 -8.87 3.72 0.24
C SER A 144 -7.97 2.49 0.13
N GLY A 145 -7.59 1.88 1.25
CA GLY A 145 -6.69 0.73 1.29
C GLY A 145 -5.32 0.95 0.63
N SER A 146 -4.91 2.20 0.44
CA SER A 146 -3.68 2.58 -0.24
C SER A 146 -2.98 3.73 0.49
N SER A 147 -1.69 3.54 0.79
CA SER A 147 -0.88 4.56 1.43
C SER A 147 -0.62 5.77 0.56
N ILE A 148 -0.41 5.57 -0.75
CA ILE A 148 -0.17 6.68 -1.68
C ILE A 148 -1.43 7.53 -1.79
N VAL A 149 -2.59 6.90 -1.94
CA VAL A 149 -3.88 7.63 -2.04
C VAL A 149 -4.19 8.36 -0.73
N THR A 150 -4.03 7.69 0.42
CA THR A 150 -4.24 8.30 1.74
C THR A 150 -3.32 9.51 1.96
N MET A 151 -2.04 9.35 1.68
CA MET A 151 -1.04 10.41 1.82
C MET A 151 -1.34 11.60 0.91
N LEU A 152 -1.69 11.36 -0.36
CA LEU A 152 -2.02 12.44 -1.29
C LEU A 152 -3.29 13.17 -0.87
N ALA A 153 -4.36 12.45 -0.51
CA ALA A 153 -5.63 13.05 -0.13
C ALA A 153 -5.54 13.89 1.14
N ILE A 154 -5.00 13.30 2.21
CA ILE A 154 -4.91 13.99 3.50
C ILE A 154 -3.77 15.00 3.49
N GLY A 155 -2.63 14.63 2.91
CA GLY A 155 -1.43 15.47 2.86
C GLY A 155 -1.63 16.76 2.05
N ALA A 156 -2.37 16.72 0.93
CA ALA A 156 -2.64 17.91 0.12
C ALA A 156 -3.38 19.01 0.90
N ILE A 157 -4.17 18.64 1.91
CA ILE A 157 -4.96 19.56 2.73
C ILE A 157 -4.23 19.87 4.04
N MET A 158 -3.73 18.84 4.72
CA MET A 158 -3.15 18.98 6.05
C MET A 158 -1.76 19.59 6.04
N TYR A 159 -0.92 19.29 5.04
CA TYR A 159 0.41 19.87 4.97
C TYR A 159 0.40 21.41 4.95
N PRO A 160 -0.30 22.08 4.01
CA PRO A 160 -0.34 23.55 4.02
C PRO A 160 -0.99 24.11 5.30
N ALA A 161 -2.04 23.47 5.82
CA ALA A 161 -2.68 23.89 7.06
C ALA A 161 -1.72 23.82 8.26
N MET A 162 -0.91 22.76 8.36
CA MET A 162 0.09 22.60 9.43
C MET A 162 1.21 23.63 9.33
N ILE A 163 1.70 23.92 8.12
CA ILE A 163 2.71 24.97 7.96
C ILE A 163 2.16 26.34 8.36
N GLN A 164 0.90 26.66 7.99
CA GLN A 164 0.26 27.91 8.39
C GLN A 164 0.01 27.99 9.91
N ALA A 165 -0.26 26.86 10.56
CA ALA A 165 -0.42 26.77 12.01
C ALA A 165 0.92 26.80 12.78
N GLY A 166 2.07 26.89 12.09
CA GLY A 166 3.39 27.03 12.70
C GLY A 166 4.08 25.71 13.06
N TYR A 167 3.66 24.58 12.50
CA TYR A 167 4.37 23.31 12.68
C TYR A 167 5.74 23.34 12.00
N ASN A 168 6.72 22.66 12.60
CA ASN A 168 8.02 22.48 11.97
C ASN A 168 7.89 21.61 10.70
N LYS A 169 8.50 22.04 9.60
CA LYS A 169 8.40 21.40 8.28
C LYS A 169 8.77 19.90 8.28
N PRO A 170 9.88 19.44 8.89
CA PRO A 170 10.22 18.02 8.95
C PRO A 170 9.22 17.22 9.77
N PHE A 171 8.65 17.80 10.83
CA PHE A 171 7.59 17.15 11.61
C PHE A 171 6.32 16.99 10.77
N ALA A 172 5.86 18.06 10.11
CA ALA A 172 4.64 18.03 9.29
C ALA A 172 4.75 17.02 8.13
N LEU A 173 5.90 16.98 7.44
CA LEU A 173 6.16 15.97 6.42
C LEU A 173 6.23 14.57 7.04
N GLY A 174 7.01 14.39 8.10
CA GLY A 174 7.20 13.08 8.75
C GLY A 174 5.89 12.47 9.24
N ILE A 175 5.04 13.24 9.91
CA ILE A 175 3.78 12.71 10.44
C ILE A 175 2.77 12.39 9.33
N ILE A 176 2.69 13.19 8.26
CA ILE A 176 1.79 12.92 7.14
C ILE A 176 2.25 11.68 6.37
N MET A 177 3.56 11.55 6.12
CA MET A 177 4.13 10.40 5.42
C MET A 177 3.94 9.12 6.23
N SER A 178 4.25 9.16 7.53
CA SER A 178 4.07 8.01 8.43
C SER A 178 2.60 7.67 8.65
N ALA A 179 1.72 8.65 8.87
CA ALA A 179 0.30 8.37 9.03
C ALA A 179 -0.34 7.88 7.72
N GLY A 180 0.17 8.30 6.56
CA GLY A 180 -0.23 7.75 5.26
C GLY A 180 0.02 6.24 5.15
N THR A 181 1.01 5.68 5.85
CA THR A 181 1.26 4.23 5.85
C THR A 181 0.14 3.44 6.51
N LEU A 182 -0.73 4.08 7.30
CA LEU A 182 -1.95 3.45 7.81
C LEU A 182 -2.85 2.94 6.68
N GLY A 183 -2.77 3.54 5.49
CA GLY A 183 -3.49 3.13 4.28
C GLY A 183 -3.30 1.66 3.88
N ILE A 184 -2.12 1.08 4.14
CA ILE A 184 -1.88 -0.34 3.87
C ILE A 184 -2.14 -1.24 5.08
N MET A 185 -2.32 -0.67 6.27
CA MET A 185 -2.49 -1.44 7.50
C MET A 185 -3.96 -1.57 7.91
N ILE A 186 -4.73 -0.48 7.83
CA ILE A 186 -6.13 -0.46 8.27
C ILE A 186 -7.01 -0.99 7.12
N PRO A 187 -7.80 -2.05 7.36
CA PRO A 187 -8.66 -2.64 6.34
C PRO A 187 -9.79 -1.69 5.87
N PRO A 188 -10.30 -1.85 4.63
CA PRO A 188 -9.80 -2.73 3.59
C PRO A 188 -8.42 -2.26 3.09
N SER A 189 -7.51 -3.18 2.79
CA SER A 189 -6.12 -2.88 2.42
C SER A 189 -5.71 -3.65 1.17
N ILE A 190 -5.19 -2.93 0.16
CA ILE A 190 -4.75 -3.52 -1.11
C ILE A 190 -3.61 -4.53 -0.89
N PRO A 191 -2.52 -4.22 -0.14
CA PRO A 191 -1.49 -5.23 0.13
C PRO A 191 -2.00 -6.47 0.87
N LEU A 192 -2.97 -6.34 1.79
CA LEU A 192 -3.56 -7.50 2.46
C LEU A 192 -4.39 -8.36 1.47
N ILE A 193 -5.07 -7.72 0.52
CA ILE A 193 -5.76 -8.44 -0.57
C ILE A 193 -4.74 -9.21 -1.42
N LEU A 194 -3.64 -8.56 -1.82
CA LEU A 194 -2.59 -9.19 -2.62
C LEU A 194 -1.97 -10.38 -1.89
N PHE A 195 -1.60 -10.18 -0.62
CA PHE A 195 -1.08 -11.24 0.22
C PHE A 195 -2.05 -12.42 0.33
N GLY A 196 -3.34 -12.16 0.57
CA GLY A 196 -4.36 -13.21 0.64
C GLY A 196 -4.55 -13.96 -0.68
N VAL A 197 -4.50 -13.28 -1.83
CA VAL A 197 -4.57 -13.92 -3.15
C VAL A 197 -3.35 -14.79 -3.42
N MET A 198 -2.15 -14.33 -3.04
CA MET A 198 -0.89 -15.04 -3.32
C MET A 198 -0.63 -16.21 -2.37
N THR A 199 -1.08 -16.10 -1.12
CA THR A 199 -0.87 -17.12 -0.08
C THR A 199 -2.10 -18.01 0.13
N GLU A 200 -3.17 -17.77 -0.64
CA GLU A 200 -4.47 -18.43 -0.51
C GLU A 200 -5.09 -18.33 0.90
N VAL A 201 -4.66 -17.33 1.68
CA VAL A 201 -5.20 -17.04 3.01
C VAL A 201 -6.46 -16.17 2.89
N SER A 202 -7.44 -16.44 3.75
CA SER A 202 -8.67 -15.65 3.87
C SER A 202 -8.38 -14.16 4.07
N ILE A 203 -8.80 -13.35 3.10
CA ILE A 203 -8.64 -11.88 3.12
C ILE A 203 -9.42 -11.26 4.29
N THR A 204 -10.59 -11.81 4.60
CA THR A 204 -11.41 -11.34 5.72
C THR A 204 -10.68 -11.55 7.05
N ASP A 205 -9.91 -12.63 7.20
CA ASP A 205 -9.15 -12.88 8.42
C ASP A 205 -7.88 -12.02 8.48
N LEU A 206 -7.23 -11.77 7.34
CA LEU A 206 -6.16 -10.78 7.24
C LEU A 206 -6.66 -9.38 7.64
N PHE A 207 -7.86 -9.01 7.20
CA PHE A 207 -8.48 -7.74 7.59
C PHE A 207 -8.70 -7.69 9.10
N LYS A 208 -9.30 -8.72 9.71
CA LYS A 208 -9.44 -8.78 11.19
C LYS A 208 -8.08 -8.68 11.89
N ALA A 209 -7.05 -9.35 11.38
CA ALA A 209 -5.70 -9.31 11.93
C ALA A 209 -5.06 -7.91 11.84
N GLY A 210 -5.38 -7.13 10.80
CA GLY A 210 -4.86 -5.77 10.60
C GLY A 210 -5.46 -4.72 11.54
N ILE A 211 -6.64 -4.96 12.13
CA ILE A 211 -7.32 -4.00 13.01
C ILE A 211 -6.46 -3.62 14.22
N GLY A 212 -5.93 -4.62 14.93
CA GLY A 212 -5.13 -4.41 16.15
C GLY A 212 -3.88 -3.56 15.89
N PRO A 213 -3.00 -3.97 14.96
CA PRO A 213 -1.85 -3.17 14.54
C PRO A 213 -2.22 -1.78 14.01
N GLY A 214 -3.32 -1.66 13.27
CA GLY A 214 -3.81 -0.39 12.75
C GLY A 214 -4.15 0.62 13.85
N PHE A 215 -4.94 0.22 14.84
CA PHE A 215 -5.25 1.07 16.00
C PHE A 215 -4.02 1.39 16.85
N LEU A 216 -3.12 0.42 17.02
CA LEU A 216 -1.85 0.65 17.72
C LEU A 216 -1.04 1.75 17.03
N LEU A 217 -0.87 1.69 15.71
CA LEU A 217 -0.12 2.70 14.95
C LEU A 217 -0.80 4.07 14.99
N VAL A 218 -2.14 4.13 14.86
CA VAL A 218 -2.90 5.38 15.04
C VAL A 218 -2.62 5.99 16.42
N ALA A 219 -2.70 5.18 17.47
CA ALA A 219 -2.44 5.64 18.84
C ALA A 219 -0.99 6.13 19.00
N VAL A 220 -0.01 5.36 18.54
CA VAL A 220 1.41 5.72 18.63
C VAL A 220 1.70 7.02 17.89
N PHE A 221 1.20 7.19 16.66
CA PHE A 221 1.39 8.41 15.88
C PHE A 221 0.67 9.61 16.49
N ALA A 222 -0.55 9.43 17.01
CA ALA A 222 -1.30 10.49 17.69
C ALA A 222 -0.59 10.95 18.98
N ILE A 223 -0.13 10.01 19.81
CA ILE A 223 0.62 10.28 21.04
C ILE A 223 1.94 10.99 20.71
N TYR A 224 2.67 10.51 19.71
CA TYR A 224 3.91 11.16 19.26
C TYR A 224 3.66 12.59 18.79
N SER A 225 2.62 12.80 17.98
CA SER A 225 2.24 14.12 17.48
C SER A 225 1.91 15.09 18.63
N TYR A 226 1.14 14.63 19.61
CA TYR A 226 0.84 15.40 20.82
C TYR A 226 2.09 15.72 21.64
N ALA A 227 2.92 14.70 21.92
CA ALA A 227 4.11 14.85 22.78
C ALA A 227 5.10 15.89 22.24
N VAL A 228 5.33 15.91 20.93
CA VAL A 228 6.23 16.86 20.26
C VAL A 228 5.66 18.27 20.23
N ASN A 229 4.34 18.42 20.03
CA ASN A 229 3.70 19.72 19.79
C ASN A 229 2.89 20.23 20.99
N ARG A 230 3.15 19.71 22.20
CA ARG A 230 2.43 20.04 23.45
C ARG A 230 2.40 21.51 23.86
N ARG A 231 3.23 22.35 23.23
CA ARG A 231 3.33 23.80 23.51
C ARG A 231 2.60 24.67 22.49
N MET A 232 2.01 24.08 21.45
CA MET A 232 1.26 24.84 20.46
C MET A 232 -0.08 25.32 21.04
N ALA A 233 -0.57 26.46 20.54
CA ALA A 233 -1.84 27.01 20.95
C ALA A 233 -3.00 26.05 20.63
N THR A 234 -4.01 26.04 21.50
CA THR A 234 -5.22 25.23 21.36
C THR A 234 -6.44 26.10 21.13
N ARG A 235 -7.50 25.49 20.65
CA ARG A 235 -8.83 26.10 20.57
C ARG A 235 -9.78 25.32 21.46
N ALA A 236 -10.53 25.99 22.32
CA ALA A 236 -11.57 25.30 23.10
C ALA A 236 -12.61 24.65 22.17
N TRP A 237 -13.21 23.54 22.62
CA TRP A 237 -14.32 22.95 21.88
C TRP A 237 -15.45 23.96 21.71
N SER A 238 -15.90 24.12 20.47
CA SER A 238 -17.18 24.73 20.17
C SER A 238 -18.14 23.63 19.76
N PHE A 239 -19.07 23.29 20.65
CA PHE A 239 -20.10 22.27 20.35
C PHE A 239 -20.90 22.60 19.09
N SER A 240 -21.11 23.89 18.80
CA SER A 240 -21.74 24.35 17.56
C SER A 240 -20.90 24.07 16.32
N ALA A 241 -19.58 24.33 16.38
CA ALA A 241 -18.66 24.05 15.29
C ALA A 241 -18.50 22.55 15.06
N LEU A 242 -18.33 21.78 16.14
CA LEU A 242 -18.24 20.33 16.10
C LEU A 242 -19.51 19.69 15.52
N GLY A 243 -20.70 20.10 16.01
CA GLY A 243 -21.97 19.62 15.47
C GLY A 243 -22.17 19.97 13.99
N THR A 244 -21.69 21.14 13.56
CA THR A 244 -21.72 21.54 12.14
C THR A 244 -20.77 20.69 11.30
N ALA A 245 -19.56 20.42 11.79
CA ALA A 245 -18.59 19.57 11.12
C ALA A 245 -19.11 18.14 10.99
N PHE A 246 -19.65 17.54 12.06
CA PHE A 246 -20.29 16.22 12.03
C PHE A 246 -21.45 16.18 11.05
N ARG A 247 -22.34 17.17 11.06
CA ARG A 247 -23.47 17.22 10.13
C ARG A 247 -23.01 17.31 8.67
N ARG A 248 -21.95 18.07 8.39
CA ARG A 248 -21.38 18.18 7.03
C ARG A 248 -20.59 16.94 6.62
N GLY A 249 -19.94 16.28 7.57
CA GLY A 249 -19.11 15.09 7.38
C GLY A 249 -19.86 13.77 7.53
N ILE A 250 -21.16 13.78 7.82
CA ILE A 250 -21.93 12.56 8.09
C ILE A 250 -21.82 11.53 6.94
N TRP A 251 -21.89 11.99 5.69
CA TRP A 251 -21.73 11.12 4.51
C TRP A 251 -20.30 10.61 4.36
N ALA A 252 -19.28 11.38 4.78
CA ALA A 252 -17.91 10.91 4.77
C ALA A 252 -17.67 9.84 5.86
N LEU A 253 -18.26 10.01 7.04
CA LEU A 253 -18.11 9.10 8.19
C LEU A 253 -18.94 7.82 8.07
N LEU A 254 -20.07 7.86 7.37
CA LEU A 254 -20.91 6.68 7.13
C LEU A 254 -20.21 5.64 6.25
N LEU A 255 -19.34 6.07 5.35
CA LEU A 255 -18.72 5.17 4.39
C LEU A 255 -17.83 4.10 5.05
N PRO A 256 -16.83 4.43 5.91
CA PRO A 256 -16.10 3.41 6.66
C PRO A 256 -17.02 2.45 7.44
N VAL A 257 -18.11 2.96 8.01
CA VAL A 257 -19.08 2.16 8.77
C VAL A 257 -19.80 1.17 7.87
N ILE A 258 -20.22 1.58 6.67
CA ILE A 258 -20.87 0.70 5.68
C ILE A 258 -19.90 -0.37 5.19
N LEU A 259 -18.66 0.01 4.88
CA LEU A 259 -17.65 -0.91 4.36
C LEU A 259 -17.21 -1.93 5.41
N LEU A 260 -16.74 -1.46 6.56
CA LEU A 260 -16.30 -2.33 7.64
C LEU A 260 -17.46 -3.13 8.22
N GLY A 261 -18.61 -2.49 8.41
CA GLY A 261 -19.82 -3.15 8.87
C GLY A 261 -20.26 -4.25 7.92
N GLY A 262 -20.28 -3.99 6.61
CA GLY A 262 -20.66 -4.97 5.59
C GLY A 262 -19.68 -6.15 5.49
N ILE A 263 -18.38 -5.88 5.53
CA ILE A 263 -17.35 -6.94 5.48
C ILE A 263 -17.39 -7.80 6.75
N TYR A 264 -17.39 -7.19 7.94
CA TYR A 264 -17.27 -7.95 9.19
C TYR A 264 -18.57 -8.62 9.64
N SER A 265 -19.72 -8.13 9.20
CA SER A 265 -21.00 -8.82 9.37
C SER A 265 -21.16 -10.01 8.42
N GLY A 266 -20.30 -10.13 7.40
CA GLY A 266 -20.39 -11.15 6.37
C GLY A 266 -21.44 -10.87 5.29
N TYR A 267 -22.08 -9.70 5.30
CA TYR A 267 -23.01 -9.30 4.23
C TYR A 267 -22.30 -8.97 2.91
N PHE A 268 -21.07 -8.45 2.97
CA PHE A 268 -20.27 -8.13 1.78
C PHE A 268 -18.96 -8.93 1.77
N SER A 269 -18.65 -9.49 0.61
CA SER A 269 -17.28 -9.85 0.23
C SER A 269 -16.42 -8.58 0.03
N PRO A 270 -15.08 -8.70 0.00
CA PRO A 270 -14.21 -7.57 -0.32
C PRO A 270 -14.54 -6.90 -1.67
N THR A 271 -14.93 -7.69 -2.68
CA THR A 271 -15.31 -7.18 -4.01
C THR A 271 -16.63 -6.42 -3.98
N GLU A 272 -17.64 -6.93 -3.29
CA GLU A 272 -18.92 -6.22 -3.12
C GLU A 272 -18.75 -4.94 -2.32
N ALA A 273 -17.94 -4.97 -1.25
CA ALA A 273 -17.63 -3.77 -0.48
C ALA A 273 -16.94 -2.71 -1.36
N ALA A 274 -16.02 -3.10 -2.23
CA ALA A 274 -15.37 -2.19 -3.17
C ALA A 274 -16.38 -1.58 -4.16
N ALA A 275 -17.28 -2.40 -4.72
CA ALA A 275 -18.33 -1.94 -5.63
C ALA A 275 -19.28 -0.94 -4.94
N VAL A 276 -19.71 -1.25 -3.72
CA VAL A 276 -20.52 -0.36 -2.88
C VAL A 276 -19.77 0.94 -2.58
N SER A 277 -18.46 0.88 -2.31
CA SER A 277 -17.61 2.06 -2.07
C SER A 277 -17.60 3.01 -3.28
N VAL A 278 -17.39 2.47 -4.49
CA VAL A 278 -17.42 3.25 -5.74
C VAL A 278 -18.79 3.88 -5.94
N LEU A 279 -19.86 3.08 -5.86
CA LEU A 279 -21.23 3.57 -6.06
C LEU A 279 -21.57 4.67 -5.05
N TYR A 280 -21.24 4.46 -3.79
CA TYR A 280 -21.44 5.44 -2.72
C TYR A 280 -20.68 6.74 -3.00
N ALA A 281 -19.39 6.65 -3.35
CA ALA A 281 -18.57 7.81 -3.66
C ALA A 281 -19.12 8.61 -4.84
N VAL A 282 -19.56 7.93 -5.91
CA VAL A 282 -20.20 8.57 -7.07
C VAL A 282 -21.46 9.30 -6.65
N ILE A 283 -22.34 8.65 -5.89
CA ILE A 283 -23.62 9.22 -5.46
C ILE A 283 -23.39 10.45 -4.58
N VAL A 284 -22.54 10.30 -3.56
CA VAL A 284 -22.28 11.36 -2.60
C VAL A 284 -21.59 12.54 -3.27
N GLU A 285 -20.57 12.33 -4.09
CA GLU A 285 -19.83 13.43 -4.71
C GLU A 285 -20.59 14.14 -5.83
N THR A 286 -21.36 13.42 -6.66
CA THR A 286 -22.14 14.02 -7.74
C THR A 286 -23.42 14.68 -7.26
N PHE A 287 -24.22 13.98 -6.43
CA PHE A 287 -25.59 14.43 -6.14
C PHE A 287 -25.73 15.17 -4.81
N ILE A 288 -25.01 14.73 -3.77
CA ILE A 288 -25.14 15.29 -2.42
C ILE A 288 -24.19 16.47 -2.24
N HIS A 289 -22.89 16.24 -2.44
CA HIS A 289 -21.85 17.25 -2.32
C HIS A 289 -21.82 18.17 -3.52
N ARG A 290 -22.13 17.66 -4.72
CA ARG A 290 -22.13 18.38 -6.01
C ARG A 290 -20.76 18.98 -6.35
N GLU A 291 -19.70 18.25 -6.00
CA GLU A 291 -18.31 18.68 -6.19
C GLU A 291 -17.73 18.14 -7.49
N LEU A 292 -18.16 16.95 -7.91
CA LEU A 292 -17.70 16.32 -9.15
C LEU A 292 -18.75 16.41 -10.26
N LYS A 293 -18.29 16.74 -11.47
CA LYS A 293 -19.09 16.70 -12.70
C LYS A 293 -18.77 15.41 -13.47
N LEU A 294 -19.67 15.02 -14.37
CA LEU A 294 -19.50 13.80 -15.19
C LEU A 294 -18.16 13.75 -15.96
N LYS A 295 -17.62 14.91 -16.35
CA LYS A 295 -16.32 15.03 -17.03
C LYS A 295 -15.11 14.70 -16.14
N ASP A 296 -15.24 14.84 -14.82
CA ASP A 296 -14.12 14.65 -13.89
C ASP A 296 -13.84 13.15 -13.67
N TYR A 297 -14.83 12.29 -13.90
CA TYR A 297 -14.67 10.83 -13.84
C TYR A 297 -13.69 10.28 -14.87
N GLY A 298 -13.54 10.93 -16.04
CA GLY A 298 -12.52 10.53 -17.02
C GLY A 298 -11.11 10.64 -16.44
N ALA A 299 -10.83 11.72 -15.69
CA ALA A 299 -9.55 11.91 -15.02
C ALA A 299 -9.33 10.93 -13.87
N VAL A 300 -10.38 10.63 -13.09
CA VAL A 300 -10.37 9.60 -12.04
C VAL A 300 -10.00 8.23 -12.61
N LEU A 301 -10.64 7.83 -13.71
CA LEU A 301 -10.38 6.55 -14.36
C LEU A 301 -8.96 6.48 -14.92
N PHE A 302 -8.48 7.57 -15.54
CA PHE A 302 -7.12 7.62 -16.06
C PHE A 302 -6.06 7.44 -14.96
N GLU A 303 -6.21 8.15 -13.84
CA GLU A 303 -5.33 8.01 -12.66
C GLU A 303 -5.36 6.58 -12.09
N THR A 304 -6.54 5.97 -12.07
CA THR A 304 -6.70 4.57 -11.63
C THR A 304 -5.99 3.61 -12.59
N VAL A 305 -6.16 3.78 -13.91
CA VAL A 305 -5.51 2.94 -14.93
C VAL A 305 -3.99 3.04 -14.84
N GLN A 306 -3.43 4.20 -14.51
CA GLN A 306 -1.98 4.34 -14.32
C GLN A 306 -1.46 3.46 -13.17
N LEU A 307 -2.17 3.41 -12.04
CA LEU A 307 -1.80 2.56 -10.90
C LEU A 307 -1.97 1.07 -11.23
N LEU A 308 -3.05 0.72 -11.94
CA LEU A 308 -3.32 -0.67 -12.35
C LEU A 308 -2.34 -1.17 -13.42
N GLY A 309 -1.89 -0.29 -14.31
CA GLY A 309 -0.95 -0.61 -15.38
C GLY A 309 0.41 -1.07 -14.88
N THR A 310 0.80 -0.68 -13.66
CA THR A 310 1.98 -1.23 -12.98
C THR A 310 1.64 -2.44 -12.13
N LEU A 311 0.51 -2.41 -11.42
CA LEU A 311 0.16 -3.42 -10.42
C LEU A 311 -0.25 -4.77 -11.04
N LEU A 312 -1.14 -4.80 -12.05
CA LEU A 312 -1.62 -6.06 -12.62
C LEU A 312 -0.52 -6.88 -13.31
N PRO A 313 0.36 -6.29 -14.16
CA PRO A 313 1.48 -7.04 -14.73
C PRO A 313 2.45 -7.54 -13.67
N LEU A 314 2.70 -6.75 -12.61
CA LEU A 314 3.54 -7.17 -11.49
C LEU A 314 3.01 -8.46 -10.86
N LEU A 315 1.73 -8.51 -10.53
CA LEU A 315 1.09 -9.70 -9.96
C LEU A 315 1.12 -10.89 -10.90
N ALA A 316 0.86 -10.65 -12.18
CA ALA A 316 0.83 -11.69 -13.19
C ALA A 316 2.21 -12.39 -13.32
N PHE A 317 3.30 -11.62 -13.39
CA PHE A 317 4.65 -12.18 -13.46
C PHE A 317 5.12 -12.76 -12.13
N ALA A 318 4.81 -12.12 -11.01
CA ALA A 318 5.17 -12.61 -9.67
C ALA A 318 4.52 -13.95 -9.36
N ALA A 319 3.23 -14.11 -9.69
CA ALA A 319 2.50 -15.35 -9.47
C ALA A 319 2.99 -16.47 -10.37
N SER A 320 3.26 -16.21 -11.66
CA SER A 320 3.87 -17.23 -12.53
C SER A 320 5.25 -17.66 -12.02
N LEU A 321 6.06 -16.73 -11.51
CA LEU A 321 7.32 -17.09 -10.86
C LEU A 321 7.09 -17.93 -9.60
N ASN A 322 6.11 -17.59 -8.76
CA ASN A 322 5.75 -18.35 -7.56
C ASN A 322 5.41 -19.81 -7.91
N THR A 323 4.56 -20.01 -8.93
CA THR A 323 4.19 -21.34 -9.43
C THR A 323 5.41 -22.16 -9.85
N ILE A 324 6.40 -21.57 -10.53
CA ILE A 324 7.63 -22.27 -10.91
C ILE A 324 8.47 -22.63 -9.67
N LEU A 325 8.61 -21.71 -8.71
CA LEU A 325 9.37 -21.96 -7.47
C LEU A 325 8.76 -23.10 -6.65
N ASP A 326 7.43 -23.21 -6.66
CA ASP A 326 6.70 -24.30 -6.04
C ASP A 326 6.94 -25.63 -6.77
N TYR A 327 6.87 -25.64 -8.11
CA TYR A 327 7.15 -26.85 -8.90
C TYR A 327 8.59 -27.38 -8.73
N GLU A 328 9.57 -26.48 -8.65
CA GLU A 328 10.98 -26.82 -8.44
C GLU A 328 11.32 -27.19 -6.98
N GLY A 329 10.36 -27.08 -6.05
CA GLY A 329 10.58 -27.37 -4.63
C GLY A 329 11.55 -26.41 -3.94
N ILE A 330 11.78 -25.23 -4.53
CA ILE A 330 12.69 -24.22 -3.99
C ILE A 330 12.11 -23.65 -2.70
N ALA A 331 10.80 -23.36 -2.68
CA ALA A 331 10.11 -22.87 -1.48
C ALA A 331 10.25 -23.85 -0.30
N GLU A 332 10.06 -25.15 -0.53
CA GLU A 332 10.21 -26.18 0.50
C GLU A 332 11.66 -26.28 1.02
N SER A 333 12.64 -26.13 0.14
CA SER A 333 14.07 -26.12 0.49
C SER A 333 14.41 -24.95 1.40
N TRP A 334 13.85 -23.76 1.15
CA TRP A 334 14.01 -22.59 2.02
C TRP A 334 13.34 -22.77 3.38
N VAL A 335 12.16 -23.39 3.42
CA VAL A 335 11.48 -23.71 4.69
C VAL A 335 12.33 -24.68 5.53
N LYS A 336 12.86 -25.74 4.91
CA LYS A 336 13.78 -26.69 5.57
C LYS A 336 15.05 -26.02 6.08
N PHE A 337 15.64 -25.13 5.29
CA PHE A 337 16.81 -24.34 5.73
C PHE A 337 16.48 -23.42 6.91
N ALA A 338 15.38 -22.67 6.83
CA ALA A 338 14.95 -21.74 7.88
C ALA A 338 14.62 -22.46 9.19
N THR A 339 13.87 -23.57 9.11
CA THR A 339 13.49 -24.39 10.28
C THR A 339 14.66 -25.15 10.86
N GLY A 340 15.65 -25.57 10.06
CA GLY A 340 16.86 -26.22 10.54
C GLY A 340 17.88 -25.25 11.18
N ALA A 341 17.83 -23.96 10.81
CA ALA A 341 18.71 -22.93 11.36
C ALA A 341 18.12 -22.18 12.58
N LEU A 342 16.79 -22.14 12.71
CA LEU A 342 16.07 -21.33 13.69
C LEU A 342 15.00 -22.15 14.43
N ASP A 343 15.39 -22.79 15.53
CA ASP A 343 14.45 -23.57 16.38
C ASP A 343 13.44 -22.69 17.16
N ASN A 344 13.74 -21.38 17.30
CA ASN A 344 12.91 -20.47 18.09
C ASN A 344 11.96 -19.67 17.20
N LYS A 345 10.65 -19.89 17.38
CA LYS A 345 9.55 -19.16 16.70
C LYS A 345 9.73 -17.64 16.75
N PHE A 346 10.16 -17.06 17.87
CA PHE A 346 10.37 -15.61 17.99
C PHE A 346 11.55 -15.12 17.14
N LEU A 347 12.62 -15.91 17.07
CA LEU A 347 13.80 -15.58 16.27
C LEU A 347 13.48 -15.66 14.78
N MET A 348 12.69 -16.66 14.36
CA MET A 348 12.17 -16.75 13.00
C MET A 348 11.29 -15.55 12.63
N MET A 349 10.34 -15.17 13.49
CA MET A 349 9.49 -13.98 13.26
C MET A 349 10.32 -12.70 13.19
N LEU A 350 11.34 -12.54 14.03
CA LEU A 350 12.23 -11.38 14.00
C LEU A 350 13.05 -11.35 12.69
N GLY A 351 13.59 -12.51 12.27
CA GLY A 351 14.33 -12.63 11.02
C GLY A 351 13.50 -12.27 9.79
N ILE A 352 12.26 -12.77 9.73
CA ILE A 352 11.31 -12.43 8.65
C ILE A 352 10.99 -10.93 8.67
N ASN A 353 10.72 -10.33 9.83
CA ASN A 353 10.45 -8.89 9.92
C ASN A 353 11.66 -8.04 9.48
N LEU A 354 12.88 -8.44 9.86
CA LEU A 354 14.09 -7.72 9.47
C LEU A 354 14.32 -7.83 7.95
N LEU A 355 14.11 -9.01 7.37
CA LEU A 355 14.16 -9.22 5.93
C LEU A 355 13.14 -8.33 5.22
N LEU A 356 11.87 -8.38 5.63
CA LEU A 356 10.80 -7.56 5.06
C LEU A 356 11.06 -6.06 5.21
N LEU A 357 11.70 -5.63 6.31
CA LEU A 357 12.08 -4.23 6.51
C LEU A 357 13.16 -3.77 5.51
N VAL A 358 14.18 -4.61 5.28
CA VAL A 358 15.23 -4.32 4.30
C VAL A 358 14.65 -4.30 2.89
N VAL A 359 13.82 -5.29 2.54
CA VAL A 359 13.14 -5.35 1.24
C VAL A 359 12.22 -4.15 1.05
N GLY A 360 11.42 -3.79 2.05
CA GLY A 360 10.52 -2.63 2.02
C GLY A 360 11.22 -1.27 1.95
N CYS A 361 12.53 -1.21 2.24
CA CYS A 361 13.34 -0.02 1.99
C CYS A 361 13.78 0.10 0.52
N LEU A 362 13.77 -1.00 -0.24
CA LEU A 362 14.21 -1.08 -1.63
C LEU A 362 13.04 -1.04 -2.61
N MET A 363 11.88 -1.59 -2.23
CA MET A 363 10.70 -1.75 -3.08
C MET A 363 9.40 -1.42 -2.32
N ASP A 364 8.37 -1.01 -3.05
CA ASP A 364 7.07 -0.68 -2.46
C ASP A 364 6.30 -1.93 -2.01
N ALA A 365 5.30 -1.76 -1.14
CA ALA A 365 4.58 -2.87 -0.51
C ALA A 365 3.81 -3.78 -1.47
N GLY A 366 3.52 -3.35 -2.70
CA GLY A 366 2.93 -4.23 -3.72
C GLY A 366 3.97 -5.08 -4.44
N SER A 367 5.21 -4.59 -4.51
CA SER A 367 6.35 -5.24 -5.20
C SER A 367 7.21 -6.12 -4.28
N ALA A 368 7.22 -5.81 -2.98
CA ALA A 368 7.93 -6.52 -1.91
C ALA A 368 7.21 -7.81 -1.51
#